data_AF-A0A924XR93-F1
#
_entry.id   AF-A0A924XR93-F1
#
_cell.length_a   1.000
_cell.length_b   1.000
_cell.length_c   1.000
_cell.angle_alpha   90.00
_cell.angle_beta   90.00
_cell.angle_gamma   90.00
#
_symmetry.space_group_name_H-M   'P 1'
#
loop_
_entity.id
_entity.type
_entity.pdbx_description
1 polymer ?
#
loop_
_entity_poly.entity_id
_entity_poly.type
_entity_poly.pdbx_seq_one_letter_code
_entity_poly.pdbx_strand_id
1 'polypeptide(L)'
;MTGVRPAAEVNALCFTGEELARARNAAAAGAHFLESLEEISAADAWEFLARLAATAGLRVASIAELHALAPAFDLMPFPEGHARGCAMFRDESRAPAAAVLVLADPFDRRLRAWAEETAGTAFEVRLAHRGDIAAWHARHEETVRAMDGMGAREGAAAAGAGDAEDLSLKRIHEDTSPVVKLVNSTLYDALKIGASDVHIESTGAGLAVRYRLDGVLSPVARVEGDDQAEQVLSRIKVMANLDIAERRVPQDGRIKVSVRGREIDLRVSVIPSIFGEDAVLRILDKQALSDEARGLRLDRLGFTAGAMRELRELAREPYGMMLVTGPTGSGKTTTLYAAITEINDGHDKIVTIEDPVEYQLPGVMQIPVNEKKGLTFARGLRSILRHDPDKIMVGEIRDPETAQIAVQAALTGHLVFTTVHANSVIDVIGRFIHMGIDPYNLVAALNGIAAQRLLRIL
;
A
#
# COMPACT_ATOMS: atom_id res chain seq x y z
N MET A 1 18.28 -33.52 36.80
CA MET A 1 17.22 -33.89 37.75
C MET A 1 15.87 -33.53 37.13
N THR A 2 15.15 -34.54 36.66
CA THR A 2 13.84 -34.41 36.00
C THR A 2 12.77 -34.09 37.04
N GLY A 3 12.46 -32.80 37.21
CA GLY A 3 11.42 -32.33 38.11
C GLY A 3 10.02 -32.46 37.50
N VAL A 4 9.51 -33.68 37.42
CA VAL A 4 8.06 -33.89 37.19
C VAL A 4 7.38 -33.63 38.54
N ARG A 5 6.67 -32.51 38.65
CA ARG A 5 5.84 -32.21 39.84
C ARG A 5 4.68 -33.21 39.91
N PRO A 6 4.24 -33.64 41.12
CA PRO A 6 3.14 -34.59 41.28
C PRO A 6 1.84 -34.07 40.64
N ALA A 7 1.03 -34.98 40.05
CA ALA A 7 -0.21 -34.64 39.34
C ALA A 7 -1.25 -33.86 40.18
N ALA A 8 -1.20 -33.99 41.51
CA ALA A 8 -2.05 -33.25 42.44
C ALA A 8 -1.69 -31.75 42.53
N GLU A 9 -0.42 -31.37 42.34
CA GLU A 9 0.02 -29.96 42.34
C GLU A 9 -0.23 -29.27 40.99
N VAL A 10 -0.22 -30.03 39.89
CA VAL A 10 -0.53 -29.51 38.54
C VAL A 10 -2.03 -29.17 38.42
N ASN A 11 -2.90 -29.99 39.02
CA ASN A 11 -4.35 -29.76 39.00
C ASN A 11 -4.79 -28.50 39.77
N ALA A 12 -4.00 -28.06 40.75
CA ALA A 12 -4.27 -26.83 41.50
C ALA A 12 -3.94 -25.55 40.71
N LEU A 13 -3.11 -25.65 39.67
CA LEU A 13 -2.72 -24.53 38.80
C LEU A 13 -3.60 -24.44 37.54
N CYS A 14 -4.30 -25.49 37.13
CA CYS A 14 -5.16 -25.42 35.95
C CYS A 14 -6.36 -24.48 36.14
N PHE A 15 -6.80 -23.82 35.07
CA PHE A 15 -8.11 -23.19 35.04
C PHE A 15 -9.21 -24.24 35.14
N THR A 16 -10.19 -23.98 36.00
CA THR A 16 -11.35 -24.83 36.17
C THR A 16 -12.26 -24.75 34.94
N GLY A 17 -13.07 -25.79 34.74
CA GLY A 17 -14.06 -25.80 33.65
C GLY A 17 -15.05 -24.63 33.73
N GLU A 18 -15.36 -24.15 34.94
CA GLU A 18 -16.23 -22.98 35.14
C GLU A 18 -15.58 -21.67 34.71
N GLU A 19 -14.31 -21.43 35.07
CA GLU A 19 -13.57 -20.23 34.64
C GLU A 19 -13.46 -20.16 33.11
N LEU A 20 -13.11 -21.28 32.48
CA LEU A 20 -13.03 -21.39 31.01
C LEU A 20 -14.38 -21.17 30.32
N ALA A 21 -15.47 -21.67 30.91
CA ALA A 21 -16.83 -21.47 30.37
C ALA A 21 -17.28 -20.02 30.50
N ARG A 22 -17.01 -19.36 31.64
CA ARG A 22 -17.32 -17.94 31.84
C ARG A 22 -16.53 -17.05 30.87
N ALA A 23 -15.24 -17.30 30.70
CA ALA A 23 -14.41 -16.58 29.72
C ALA A 23 -14.91 -16.80 28.29
N ARG A 24 -15.35 -18.02 27.93
CA ARG A 24 -15.97 -18.30 26.61
C ARG A 24 -17.27 -17.54 26.40
N ASN A 25 -18.11 -17.45 27.42
CA ASN A 25 -19.37 -16.70 27.35
C ASN A 25 -19.13 -15.19 27.21
N ALA A 26 -18.15 -14.65 27.94
CA ALA A 26 -17.71 -13.26 27.77
C ALA A 26 -17.17 -13.01 26.35
N ALA A 27 -16.38 -13.94 25.81
CA ALA A 27 -15.87 -13.84 24.45
C ALA A 27 -16.97 -13.88 23.38
N ALA A 28 -18.00 -14.70 23.59
CA ALA A 28 -19.19 -14.74 22.72
C ALA A 28 -20.00 -13.41 22.77
N ALA A 29 -19.87 -12.64 23.85
CA ALA A 29 -20.47 -11.31 24.01
C ALA A 29 -19.55 -10.17 23.51
N GLY A 30 -18.40 -10.49 22.89
CA GLY A 30 -17.52 -9.52 22.25
C GLY A 30 -16.24 -9.16 23.04
N ALA A 31 -15.98 -9.77 24.20
CA ALA A 31 -14.74 -9.58 24.94
C ALA A 31 -13.58 -10.45 24.41
N HIS A 32 -12.33 -10.12 24.74
CA HIS A 32 -11.19 -10.98 24.42
C HIS A 32 -11.07 -12.13 25.42
N PHE A 33 -11.03 -13.38 24.94
CA PHE A 33 -11.06 -14.58 25.78
C PHE A 33 -9.98 -14.61 26.87
N LEU A 34 -8.73 -14.32 26.52
CA LEU A 34 -7.62 -14.34 27.49
C LEU A 34 -7.69 -13.20 28.50
N GLU A 35 -8.09 -11.99 28.08
CA GLU A 35 -8.28 -10.85 28.98
C GLU A 35 -9.41 -11.15 29.98
N SER A 36 -10.54 -11.68 29.49
CA SER A 36 -11.62 -12.13 30.36
C SER A 36 -11.19 -13.25 31.30
N LEU A 37 -10.36 -14.19 30.82
CA LEU A 37 -9.87 -15.29 31.66
C LEU A 37 -8.91 -14.78 32.74
N GLU A 38 -8.06 -13.81 32.42
CA GLU A 38 -7.15 -13.15 33.35
C GLU A 38 -7.94 -12.39 34.43
N GLU A 39 -8.94 -11.60 34.04
CA GLU A 39 -9.84 -10.89 34.96
C GLU A 39 -10.61 -11.85 35.88
N ILE A 40 -11.19 -12.92 35.32
CA ILE A 40 -11.94 -13.93 36.08
C ILE A 40 -11.02 -14.65 37.08
N SER A 41 -9.77 -14.86 36.71
CA SER A 41 -8.79 -15.56 37.55
C SER A 41 -8.31 -14.73 38.74
N ALA A 42 -8.40 -13.40 38.65
CA ALA A 42 -7.82 -12.44 39.60
C ALA A 42 -6.34 -12.71 39.95
N ALA A 43 -5.61 -13.42 39.08
CA ALA A 43 -4.22 -13.76 39.23
C ALA A 43 -3.32 -12.61 38.77
N ASP A 44 -2.11 -12.51 39.33
CA ASP A 44 -1.09 -11.64 38.74
C ASP A 44 -0.58 -12.22 37.40
N ALA A 45 0.12 -11.43 36.60
CA ALA A 45 0.56 -11.83 35.26
C ALA A 45 1.41 -13.11 35.24
N TRP A 46 2.18 -13.38 36.30
CA TRP A 46 3.02 -14.57 36.39
C TRP A 46 2.21 -15.81 36.79
N GLU A 47 1.34 -15.65 37.78
CA GLU A 47 0.41 -16.69 38.20
C GLU A 47 -0.55 -17.05 37.05
N PHE A 48 -1.13 -16.06 36.36
CA PHE A 48 -1.96 -16.26 35.18
C PHE A 48 -1.24 -17.07 34.10
N LEU A 49 -0.01 -16.68 33.75
CA LEU A 49 0.80 -17.37 32.75
C LEU A 49 1.11 -18.82 33.16
N ALA A 50 1.42 -19.05 34.43
CA ALA A 50 1.67 -20.39 34.97
C ALA A 50 0.41 -21.26 34.93
N ARG A 51 -0.76 -20.70 35.26
CA ARG A 51 -2.05 -21.38 35.20
C ARG A 51 -2.46 -21.69 33.75
N LEU A 52 -2.23 -20.75 32.84
CA LEU A 52 -2.49 -20.91 31.40
C LEU A 52 -1.61 -22.02 30.80
N ALA A 53 -0.32 -22.04 31.13
CA ALA A 53 0.61 -23.07 30.70
C ALA A 53 0.23 -24.46 31.25
N ALA A 54 -0.13 -24.56 32.54
CA ALA A 54 -0.59 -25.80 33.14
C ALA A 54 -1.87 -26.32 32.46
N THR A 55 -2.82 -25.43 32.18
CA THR A 55 -4.09 -25.76 31.51
C THR A 55 -3.88 -26.25 30.07
N ALA A 56 -2.94 -25.63 29.35
CA ALA A 56 -2.63 -25.98 27.97
C ALA A 56 -1.63 -27.15 27.83
N GLY A 57 -1.05 -27.62 28.93
CA GLY A 57 0.03 -28.62 28.93
C GLY A 57 1.32 -28.12 28.26
N LEU A 58 1.59 -26.81 28.34
CA LEU A 58 2.74 -26.17 27.71
C LEU A 58 3.78 -25.73 28.75
N ARG A 59 5.02 -25.56 28.30
CA ARG A 59 6.09 -24.97 29.12
C ARG A 59 6.08 -23.45 28.98
N VAL A 60 6.26 -22.74 30.10
CA VAL A 60 6.51 -21.29 30.09
C VAL A 60 7.94 -21.01 29.66
N ALA A 61 8.13 -20.01 28.79
CA ALA A 61 9.41 -19.43 28.44
C ALA A 61 9.49 -18.00 29.00
N SER A 62 10.48 -17.76 29.83
CA SER A 62 10.78 -16.42 30.37
C SER A 62 11.48 -15.54 29.34
N ILE A 63 11.43 -14.21 29.50
CA ILE A 63 12.18 -13.29 28.64
C ILE A 63 13.69 -13.58 28.59
N ALA A 64 14.27 -14.09 29.68
CA ALA A 64 15.67 -14.51 29.71
C ALA A 64 15.92 -15.75 28.82
N GLU A 65 15.01 -16.72 28.83
CA GLU A 65 15.07 -17.88 27.93
C GLU A 65 14.84 -17.46 26.46
N LEU A 66 13.91 -16.53 26.17
CA LEU A 66 13.72 -16.00 24.82
C LEU A 66 14.99 -15.35 24.25
N HIS A 67 15.75 -14.65 25.10
CA HIS A 67 17.03 -14.06 24.72
C HIS A 67 18.18 -15.08 24.58
N ALA A 68 18.07 -16.24 25.23
CA ALA A 68 19.08 -17.30 25.15
C ALA A 68 18.87 -18.23 23.94
N LEU A 69 17.65 -18.29 23.42
CA LEU A 69 17.31 -19.07 22.24
C LEU A 69 17.78 -18.39 20.95
N ALA A 70 18.25 -19.18 19.97
CA ALA A 70 18.64 -18.67 18.67
C ALA A 70 17.39 -18.39 17.81
N PRO A 71 17.19 -17.17 17.25
CA PRO A 71 16.05 -16.89 16.36
C PRO A 71 16.11 -17.72 15.08
N ALA A 72 14.97 -18.25 14.62
CA ALA A 72 14.88 -19.10 13.43
C ALA A 72 14.11 -18.41 12.29
N PHE A 73 14.66 -17.29 11.79
CA PHE A 73 14.01 -16.48 10.75
C PHE A 73 13.86 -17.18 9.39
N ASP A 74 14.65 -18.24 9.17
CA ASP A 74 14.54 -19.13 8.02
C ASP A 74 13.29 -20.01 8.07
N LEU A 75 12.80 -20.35 9.27
CA LEU A 75 11.57 -21.13 9.47
C LEU A 75 10.34 -20.25 9.63
N MET A 76 10.49 -19.06 10.21
CA MET A 76 9.42 -18.09 10.37
C MET A 76 10.01 -16.70 10.24
N PRO A 77 9.77 -16.00 9.12
CA PRO A 77 10.36 -14.70 8.92
C PRO A 77 9.84 -13.70 9.97
N PHE A 78 10.73 -12.78 10.36
CA PHE A 78 10.53 -11.86 11.48
C PHE A 78 9.24 -11.02 11.37
N PRO A 79 8.88 -10.42 10.22
CA PRO A 79 7.68 -9.60 10.09
C PRO A 79 6.38 -10.38 10.35
N GLU A 80 6.31 -11.63 9.87
CA GLU A 80 5.13 -12.47 9.96
C GLU A 80 4.92 -12.98 11.39
N GLY A 81 6.01 -13.32 12.08
CA GLY A 81 5.99 -13.65 13.50
C GLY A 81 5.59 -12.45 14.37
N HIS A 82 6.18 -11.28 14.10
CA HIS A 82 5.86 -10.03 14.82
C HIS A 82 4.38 -9.65 14.68
N ALA A 83 3.85 -9.67 13.46
CA ALA A 83 2.45 -9.34 13.19
C ALA A 83 1.44 -10.26 13.91
N ARG A 84 1.86 -11.49 14.25
CA ARG A 84 1.01 -12.50 14.90
C ARG A 84 1.35 -12.71 16.38
N GLY A 85 2.25 -11.90 16.95
CA GLY A 85 2.60 -11.99 18.37
C GLY A 85 3.26 -13.31 18.76
N CYS A 86 4.05 -13.90 17.86
CA CYS A 86 4.80 -15.13 18.10
C CYS A 86 6.22 -15.03 17.53
N ALA A 87 7.09 -15.98 17.87
CA ALA A 87 8.42 -16.09 17.27
C ALA A 87 8.89 -17.54 17.25
N MET A 88 9.66 -17.90 16.23
CA MET A 88 10.28 -19.21 16.09
C MET A 88 11.76 -19.15 16.47
N PHE A 89 12.20 -20.20 17.16
CA PHE A 89 13.55 -20.32 17.69
C PHE A 89 14.14 -21.70 17.45
N ARG A 90 15.46 -21.82 17.61
CA ARG A 90 16.20 -23.08 17.73
C ARG A 90 16.74 -23.18 19.16
N ASP A 91 16.40 -24.26 19.84
CA ASP A 91 16.96 -24.60 21.14
C ASP A 91 18.22 -25.44 20.94
N GLU A 92 19.37 -24.75 20.89
CA GLU A 92 20.69 -25.35 20.69
C GLU A 92 21.20 -26.13 21.91
N SER A 93 20.51 -26.04 23.06
CA SER A 93 20.87 -26.84 24.24
C SER A 93 20.55 -28.33 24.09
N ARG A 94 19.82 -28.70 23.03
CA ARG A 94 19.47 -30.08 22.67
C ARG A 94 20.14 -30.48 21.36
N ALA A 95 20.57 -31.74 21.24
CA ALA A 95 21.13 -32.29 20.02
C ALA A 95 20.21 -33.41 19.47
N PRO A 96 19.62 -33.25 18.27
CA PRO A 96 19.70 -32.09 17.37
C PRO A 96 18.91 -30.87 17.89
N ALA A 97 19.28 -29.67 17.42
CA ALA A 97 18.62 -28.42 17.80
C ALA A 97 17.13 -28.47 17.42
N ALA A 98 16.27 -28.35 18.43
CA ALA A 98 14.82 -28.45 18.24
C ALA A 98 14.23 -27.08 17.89
N ALA A 99 13.32 -27.04 16.91
CA ALA A 99 12.54 -25.84 16.64
C ALA A 99 11.56 -25.59 17.80
N VAL A 100 11.40 -24.33 18.21
CA VAL A 100 10.55 -23.92 19.32
C VAL A 100 9.71 -22.71 18.90
N LEU A 101 8.40 -22.87 18.87
CA LEU A 101 7.45 -21.79 18.69
C LEU A 101 7.09 -21.19 20.06
N VAL A 102 7.32 -19.89 20.23
CA VAL A 102 6.86 -19.15 21.42
C VAL A 102 5.65 -18.30 21.04
N LEU A 103 4.55 -18.44 21.78
CA LEU A 103 3.29 -17.71 21.57
C LEU A 103 2.66 -17.26 22.89
N ALA A 104 1.76 -16.27 22.81
CA ALA A 104 1.04 -15.76 23.97
C ALA A 104 -0.32 -16.46 24.18
N ASP A 105 -1.00 -16.87 23.10
CA ASP A 105 -2.31 -17.52 23.17
C ASP A 105 -2.23 -18.99 22.72
N PRO A 106 -2.34 -19.97 23.64
CA PRO A 106 -2.25 -21.38 23.29
C PRO A 106 -3.52 -21.90 22.61
N PHE A 107 -4.61 -21.14 22.63
CA PHE A 107 -5.91 -21.50 22.07
C PHE A 107 -6.15 -20.93 20.67
N ASP A 108 -5.25 -20.08 20.16
CA ASP A 108 -5.30 -19.60 18.79
C ASP A 108 -4.93 -20.73 17.80
N ARG A 109 -5.96 -21.44 17.36
CA ARG A 109 -5.83 -22.53 16.38
C ARG A 109 -5.39 -22.01 15.01
N ARG A 110 -5.70 -20.76 14.66
CA ARG A 110 -5.31 -20.19 13.35
C ARG A 110 -3.82 -19.89 13.35
N LEU A 111 -3.30 -19.31 14.43
CA LEU A 111 -1.88 -19.09 14.62
C LEU A 111 -1.10 -20.40 14.56
N ARG A 112 -1.58 -21.45 15.26
CA ARG A 112 -0.93 -22.77 15.23
C ARG A 112 -0.90 -23.39 13.83
N ALA A 113 -2.04 -23.44 13.13
CA ALA A 113 -2.10 -24.00 11.78
C ALA A 113 -1.18 -23.24 10.81
N TRP A 114 -1.16 -21.91 10.90
CA TRP A 114 -0.26 -21.08 10.10
C TRP A 114 1.22 -21.34 10.42
N ALA A 115 1.57 -21.50 11.71
CA ALA A 115 2.95 -21.78 12.11
C ALA A 115 3.43 -23.17 11.63
N GLU A 116 2.54 -24.17 11.64
CA GLU A 116 2.80 -25.51 11.10
C GLU A 116 3.08 -25.46 9.59
N GLU A 117 2.25 -24.73 8.83
CA GLU A 117 2.42 -24.55 7.39
C GLU A 117 3.72 -23.78 7.06
N THR A 118 4.00 -22.72 7.81
CA THR A 118 5.15 -21.83 7.54
C THR A 118 6.48 -22.50 7.89
N ALA A 119 6.56 -23.18 9.03
CA ALA A 119 7.81 -23.77 9.50
C ALA A 119 8.24 -25.00 8.69
N GLY A 120 7.27 -25.75 8.12
CA GLY A 120 7.54 -26.96 7.35
C GLY A 120 8.24 -28.08 8.14
N THR A 121 8.31 -27.98 9.47
CA THR A 121 8.99 -28.92 10.37
C THR A 121 8.28 -29.00 11.72
N ALA A 122 8.54 -30.06 12.48
CA ALA A 122 8.00 -30.21 13.83
C ALA A 122 8.70 -29.26 14.81
N PHE A 123 7.92 -28.65 15.70
CA PHE A 123 8.41 -27.73 16.74
C PHE A 123 7.74 -27.97 18.09
N GLU A 124 8.44 -27.64 19.17
CA GLU A 124 7.89 -27.55 20.53
C GLU A 124 7.15 -26.21 20.69
N VAL A 125 6.00 -26.19 21.34
CA VAL A 125 5.28 -24.94 21.65
C VAL A 125 5.56 -24.54 23.10
N ARG A 126 6.00 -23.29 23.30
CA ARG A 126 6.18 -22.68 24.61
C ARG A 126 5.31 -21.43 24.73
N LEU A 127 4.87 -21.15 25.95
CA LEU A 127 4.04 -20.01 26.29
C LEU A 127 4.92 -18.90 26.86
N ALA A 128 4.77 -17.66 26.39
CA ALA A 128 5.41 -16.51 27.01
C ALA A 128 4.41 -15.38 27.20
N HIS A 129 4.69 -14.47 28.12
CA HIS A 129 3.85 -13.30 28.30
C HIS A 129 3.87 -12.42 27.03
N ARG A 130 2.73 -11.86 26.63
CA ARG A 130 2.62 -11.02 25.42
C ARG A 130 3.61 -9.85 25.42
N GLY A 131 3.85 -9.27 26.59
CA GLY A 131 4.81 -8.18 26.78
C GLY A 131 6.26 -8.62 26.55
N ASP A 132 6.61 -9.87 26.89
CA ASP A 132 7.96 -10.39 26.71
C ASP A 132 8.24 -10.69 25.23
N ILE A 133 7.26 -11.23 24.51
CA ILE A 133 7.35 -11.44 23.06
C ILE A 133 7.48 -10.09 22.34
N ALA A 134 6.69 -9.09 22.73
CA ALA A 134 6.77 -7.74 22.18
C ALA A 134 8.13 -7.07 22.48
N ALA A 135 8.64 -7.20 23.71
CA ALA A 135 9.95 -6.68 24.10
C ALA A 135 11.10 -7.36 23.33
N TRP A 136 11.01 -8.67 23.13
CA TRP A 136 11.96 -9.43 22.33
C TRP A 136 11.96 -8.96 20.87
N HIS A 137 10.78 -8.78 20.27
CA HIS A 137 10.64 -8.26 18.89
C HIS A 137 11.23 -6.85 18.76
N ALA A 138 10.93 -5.96 19.70
CA ALA A 138 11.46 -4.60 19.69
C ALA A 138 12.99 -4.56 19.71
N ARG A 139 13.64 -5.51 20.40
CA ARG A 139 15.10 -5.64 20.44
C ARG A 139 15.69 -6.19 19.14
N HIS A 140 15.01 -7.13 18.49
CA HIS A 140 15.53 -7.80 17.28
C HIS A 140 15.21 -7.04 15.99
N GLU A 141 14.24 -6.13 16.01
CA GLU A 141 13.92 -5.23 14.89
C GLU A 141 15.14 -4.42 14.43
N GLU A 142 15.97 -3.96 15.38
CA GLU A 142 17.20 -3.20 15.10
C GLU A 142 18.26 -4.06 14.38
N THR A 143 18.31 -5.36 14.69
CA THR A 143 19.27 -6.32 14.10
C THR A 143 18.83 -6.77 12.70
N VAL A 144 17.53 -7.00 12.49
CA VAL A 144 16.97 -7.39 11.18
C VAL A 144 17.10 -6.24 10.17
N ARG A 145 16.85 -5.00 10.59
CA ARG A 145 17.09 -3.80 9.75
C ARG A 145 18.54 -3.65 9.29
N ALA A 146 19.51 -4.10 10.10
CA ALA A 146 20.93 -4.05 9.73
C ALA A 146 21.31 -5.11 8.68
N MET A 147 20.64 -6.26 8.66
CA MET A 147 20.88 -7.34 7.69
C MET A 147 20.21 -7.06 6.35
N ASP A 148 18.98 -6.52 6.34
CA ASP A 148 18.30 -6.08 5.11
C ASP A 148 19.04 -4.89 4.45
N GLY A 149 19.70 -4.05 5.24
CA GLY A 149 20.53 -2.93 4.77
C GLY A 149 21.81 -3.33 4.03
N MET A 150 22.25 -4.59 4.08
CA MET A 150 23.44 -5.07 3.36
C MET A 150 23.13 -5.48 1.91
N GLY A 151 21.91 -5.93 1.60
CA GLY A 151 21.49 -6.29 0.23
C GLY A 151 21.20 -5.09 -0.68
N ALA A 152 20.92 -3.91 -0.10
CA ALA A 152 20.55 -2.70 -0.83
C ALA A 152 21.72 -1.71 -1.06
N ARG A 153 22.94 -2.04 -0.61
CA ARG A 153 24.06 -1.08 -0.56
C ARG A 153 24.90 -0.93 -1.83
N GLU A 154 24.66 -1.70 -2.88
CA GLU A 154 25.43 -1.57 -4.13
C GLU A 154 24.80 -0.64 -5.19
N GLY A 155 23.61 -0.06 -4.95
CA GLY A 155 22.87 0.69 -5.98
C GLY A 155 22.62 2.19 -5.76
N ALA A 156 22.87 2.74 -4.57
CA ALA A 156 22.42 4.10 -4.25
C ALA A 156 23.39 4.85 -3.33
N ALA A 157 24.60 5.09 -3.82
CA ALA A 157 25.43 6.18 -3.31
C ALA A 157 25.07 7.47 -4.08
N ALA A 158 24.27 8.34 -3.42
CA ALA A 158 24.05 9.77 -3.67
C ALA A 158 22.57 10.19 -3.80
N ALA A 159 21.84 10.19 -2.70
CA ALA A 159 20.74 11.14 -2.47
C ALA A 159 20.62 11.38 -0.96
N GLY A 160 20.61 12.65 -0.56
CA GLY A 160 20.81 13.08 0.82
C GLY A 160 19.78 12.57 1.83
N ALA A 161 20.25 12.33 3.05
CA ALA A 161 19.43 12.14 4.24
C ALA A 161 18.45 13.33 4.39
N GLY A 162 17.14 13.06 4.40
CA GLY A 162 16.14 14.11 4.54
C GLY A 162 14.80 13.62 5.08
N ASP A 163 14.47 14.08 6.28
CA ASP A 163 13.17 14.66 6.69
C ASP A 163 11.87 13.90 6.38
N ALA A 164 11.90 12.57 6.28
CA ALA A 164 10.70 11.75 6.16
C ALA A 164 10.04 11.52 7.52
N GLU A 165 8.73 11.75 7.59
CA GLU A 165 7.94 11.55 8.80
C GLU A 165 7.58 10.07 8.97
N ASP A 166 8.16 9.43 9.98
CA ASP A 166 7.95 8.01 10.28
C ASP A 166 6.58 7.79 10.92
N LEU A 167 5.67 7.22 10.13
CA LEU A 167 4.30 6.85 10.50
C LEU A 167 4.26 5.38 10.96
N SER A 168 5.04 5.04 11.99
CA SER A 168 4.96 3.75 12.67
C SER A 168 4.00 3.79 13.86
N LEU A 169 3.27 2.69 14.09
CA LEU A 169 2.36 2.56 15.24
C LEU A 169 3.06 2.86 16.58
N LYS A 170 4.35 2.52 16.67
CA LYS A 170 5.22 2.84 17.81
C LYS A 170 5.38 4.35 17.99
N ARG A 171 5.80 5.10 16.96
CA ARG A 171 5.92 6.57 17.05
C ARG A 171 4.59 7.26 17.32
N ILE A 172 3.50 6.78 16.72
CA ILE A 172 2.16 7.33 16.97
C ILE A 172 1.75 7.15 18.44
N HIS A 173 2.10 6.03 19.07
CA HIS A 173 1.81 5.80 20.49
C HIS A 173 2.75 6.58 21.42
N GLU A 174 4.02 6.73 21.05
CA GLU A 174 5.05 7.46 21.80
C GLU A 174 4.88 8.99 21.77
N ASP A 175 4.16 9.53 20.80
CA ASP A 175 3.89 10.97 20.74
C ASP A 175 3.12 11.44 22.00
N THR A 176 3.33 12.67 22.45
CA THR A 176 2.61 13.23 23.60
C THR A 176 1.51 14.20 23.17
N SER A 177 1.55 14.71 21.93
CA SER A 177 0.56 15.64 21.41
C SER A 177 -0.66 14.90 20.84
N PRO A 178 -1.87 15.10 21.38
CA PRO A 178 -3.10 14.48 20.85
C PRO A 178 -3.35 14.82 19.38
N VAL A 179 -2.98 16.02 18.95
CA VAL A 179 -3.13 16.49 17.56
C VAL A 179 -2.20 15.73 16.63
N VAL A 180 -0.95 15.50 17.05
CA VAL A 180 0.01 14.75 16.23
C VAL A 180 -0.42 13.29 16.11
N LYS A 181 -0.89 12.68 17.20
CA LYS A 181 -1.48 11.33 17.15
C LYS A 181 -2.64 11.24 16.19
N LEU A 182 -3.56 12.20 16.24
CA LEU A 182 -4.73 12.23 15.37
C LEU A 182 -4.35 12.34 13.89
N VAL A 183 -3.43 13.26 13.54
CA VAL A 183 -2.96 13.42 12.16
C VAL A 183 -2.22 12.17 11.69
N ASN A 184 -1.27 11.67 12.49
CA ASN A 184 -0.46 10.51 12.09
C ASN A 184 -1.29 9.23 12.00
N SER A 185 -2.26 9.01 12.90
CA SER A 185 -3.19 7.87 12.82
C SER A 185 -4.13 7.99 11.62
N THR A 186 -4.65 9.19 11.32
CA THR A 186 -5.46 9.45 10.12
C THR A 186 -4.68 9.09 8.85
N LEU A 187 -3.42 9.54 8.74
CA LEU A 187 -2.56 9.21 7.60
C LEU A 187 -2.22 7.72 7.54
N TYR A 188 -1.87 7.11 8.68
CA TYR A 188 -1.59 5.69 8.75
C TYR A 188 -2.78 4.84 8.30
N ASP A 189 -3.97 5.15 8.79
CA ASP A 189 -5.20 4.44 8.44
C ASP A 189 -5.54 4.61 6.96
N ALA A 190 -5.43 5.84 6.42
CA ALA A 190 -5.62 6.10 5.00
C ALA A 190 -4.69 5.26 4.12
N LEU A 191 -3.41 5.15 4.48
CA LEU A 191 -2.44 4.33 3.78
C LEU A 191 -2.74 2.83 3.92
N LYS A 192 -3.14 2.39 5.12
CA LYS A 192 -3.47 0.99 5.41
C LYS A 192 -4.65 0.48 4.61
N ILE A 193 -5.67 1.32 4.39
CA ILE A 193 -6.88 0.95 3.63
C ILE A 193 -6.78 1.27 2.12
N GLY A 194 -5.65 1.83 1.66
CA GLY A 194 -5.43 2.16 0.25
C GLY A 194 -6.23 3.36 -0.26
N ALA A 195 -6.39 4.41 0.55
CA ALA A 195 -7.05 5.64 0.10
C ALA A 195 -6.23 6.39 -0.95
N SER A 196 -6.90 7.00 -1.94
CA SER A 196 -6.25 7.87 -2.95
C SER A 196 -6.05 9.29 -2.45
N ASP A 197 -7.02 9.80 -1.67
CA ASP A 197 -7.01 11.14 -1.13
C ASP A 197 -7.58 11.14 0.30
N VAL A 198 -6.98 11.94 1.17
CA VAL A 198 -7.47 12.26 2.52
C VAL A 198 -8.01 13.68 2.49
N HIS A 199 -9.30 13.82 2.77
CA HIS A 199 -10.01 15.09 2.83
C HIS A 199 -10.21 15.47 4.30
N ILE A 200 -9.79 16.67 4.66
CA ILE A 200 -9.86 17.23 6.00
C ILE A 200 -10.56 18.58 5.88
N GLU A 201 -11.81 18.64 6.34
CA GLU A 201 -12.73 19.73 6.02
C GLU A 201 -13.25 20.36 7.30
N SER A 202 -13.15 21.69 7.39
CA SER A 202 -13.70 22.47 8.49
C SER A 202 -15.22 22.59 8.33
N THR A 203 -15.92 22.44 9.44
CA THR A 203 -17.38 22.50 9.55
C THR A 203 -17.74 23.47 10.66
N GLY A 204 -18.99 23.93 10.71
CA GLY A 204 -19.45 24.80 11.80
C GLY A 204 -19.48 24.18 13.21
N ALA A 205 -19.01 22.93 13.37
CA ALA A 205 -18.92 22.22 14.65
C ALA A 205 -17.52 21.65 14.93
N GLY A 206 -16.51 21.99 14.11
CA GLY A 206 -15.16 21.44 14.18
C GLY A 206 -14.71 20.89 12.83
N LEU A 207 -14.21 19.65 12.77
CA LEU A 207 -13.56 19.06 11.60
C LEU A 207 -14.21 17.74 11.17
N ALA A 208 -14.30 17.51 9.86
CA ALA A 208 -14.68 16.23 9.27
C ALA A 208 -13.53 15.65 8.45
N VAL A 209 -13.24 14.36 8.64
CA VAL A 209 -12.25 13.63 7.86
C VAL A 209 -12.95 12.60 6.97
N ARG A 210 -12.61 12.61 5.69
CA ARG A 210 -13.14 11.69 4.68
C ARG A 210 -11.99 11.09 3.86
N TYR A 211 -12.11 9.83 3.50
CA TYR A 211 -11.18 9.18 2.58
C TYR A 211 -11.84 8.99 1.21
N ARG A 212 -11.05 9.15 0.15
CA ARG A 212 -11.45 8.70 -1.18
C ARG A 212 -10.96 7.27 -1.39
N LEU A 213 -11.91 6.34 -1.45
CA LEU A 213 -11.67 4.91 -1.72
C LEU A 213 -12.29 4.57 -3.06
N ASP A 214 -11.47 4.18 -4.03
CA ASP A 214 -11.90 3.87 -5.41
C ASP A 214 -12.81 4.95 -6.00
N GLY A 215 -12.44 6.22 -5.81
CA GLY A 215 -13.20 7.37 -6.30
C GLY A 215 -14.35 7.83 -5.40
N VAL A 216 -14.77 7.05 -4.40
CA VAL A 216 -15.91 7.37 -3.52
C VAL A 216 -15.44 8.00 -2.21
N LEU A 217 -16.02 9.16 -1.85
CA LEU A 217 -15.77 9.80 -0.56
C LEU A 217 -16.54 9.07 0.55
N SER A 218 -15.79 8.57 1.54
CA SER A 218 -16.32 7.86 2.71
C SER A 218 -15.97 8.64 3.98
N PRO A 219 -16.94 8.97 4.84
CA PRO A 219 -16.67 9.63 6.13
C PRO A 219 -15.98 8.66 7.09
N VAL A 220 -15.01 9.17 7.86
CA VAL A 220 -14.14 8.33 8.71
C VAL A 220 -14.11 8.82 10.14
N ALA A 221 -13.91 10.13 10.32
CA ALA A 221 -13.82 10.72 11.64
C ALA A 221 -14.45 12.10 11.67
N ARG A 222 -14.86 12.50 12.86
CA ARG A 222 -15.24 13.88 13.19
C ARG A 222 -14.50 14.28 14.45
N VAL A 223 -14.09 15.54 14.47
CA VAL A 223 -13.41 16.15 15.61
C VAL A 223 -14.24 17.35 16.00
N GLU A 224 -14.69 17.38 17.24
CA GLU A 224 -15.51 18.48 17.75
C GLU A 224 -14.62 19.63 18.22
N GLY A 225 -15.06 20.85 17.97
CA GLY A 225 -14.41 22.07 18.45
C GLY A 225 -13.46 22.71 17.42
N ASP A 226 -13.65 24.02 17.24
CA ASP A 226 -12.90 24.81 16.26
C ASP A 226 -11.41 24.88 16.60
N ASP A 227 -11.06 24.98 17.88
CA ASP A 227 -9.66 24.98 18.36
C ASP A 227 -8.92 23.72 17.91
N GLN A 228 -9.57 22.55 18.00
CA GLN A 228 -8.96 21.29 17.62
C GLN A 228 -8.85 21.17 16.09
N ALA A 229 -9.83 21.68 15.35
CA ALA A 229 -9.78 21.75 13.88
C ALA A 229 -8.61 22.63 13.40
N GLU A 230 -8.42 23.81 14.01
CA GLU A 230 -7.30 24.70 13.71
C GLU A 230 -5.95 24.05 14.02
N GLN A 231 -5.83 23.34 15.15
CA GLN A 231 -4.61 22.64 15.52
C GLN A 231 -4.24 21.53 14.52
N VAL A 232 -5.23 20.78 14.01
CA VAL A 232 -5.02 19.77 12.97
C VAL A 232 -4.50 20.39 11.67
N LEU A 233 -5.12 21.47 11.20
CA LEU A 233 -4.69 22.16 9.98
C LEU A 233 -3.31 22.80 10.13
N SER A 234 -3.03 23.39 11.29
CA SER A 234 -1.70 23.91 11.64
C SER A 234 -0.64 22.80 11.59
N ARG A 235 -0.95 21.63 12.14
CA ARG A 235 -0.05 20.46 12.07
C ARG A 235 0.23 20.03 10.64
N ILE A 236 -0.79 19.96 9.78
CA ILE A 236 -0.61 19.63 8.35
C ILE A 236 0.27 20.67 7.66
N LYS A 237 0.06 21.96 7.93
CA LYS A 237 0.89 23.04 7.39
C LYS A 237 2.35 22.91 7.83
N VAL A 238 2.61 22.60 9.11
CA VAL A 238 3.96 22.34 9.61
C VAL A 238 4.62 21.19 8.85
N MET A 239 3.93 20.05 8.73
CA MET A 239 4.46 18.87 8.04
C MET A 239 4.76 19.15 6.56
N ALA A 240 3.95 20.00 5.93
CA ALA A 240 4.09 20.38 4.53
C ALA A 240 4.99 21.62 4.30
N ASN A 241 5.61 22.16 5.35
CA ASN A 241 6.40 23.38 5.35
C ASN A 241 5.66 24.59 4.74
N LEU A 242 4.40 24.78 5.13
CA LEU A 242 3.51 25.86 4.71
C LEU A 242 3.43 26.97 5.77
N ASP A 243 3.00 28.16 5.35
CA ASP A 243 2.84 29.31 6.25
C ASP A 243 1.58 29.13 7.12
N ILE A 244 1.79 28.95 8.42
CA ILE A 244 0.75 28.76 9.43
C ILE A 244 -0.03 30.05 9.70
N ALA A 245 0.65 31.20 9.59
CA ALA A 245 0.05 32.51 9.86
C ALA A 245 -0.85 32.98 8.72
N GLU A 246 -0.54 32.60 7.48
CA GLU A 246 -1.38 32.91 6.33
C GLU A 246 -2.51 31.87 6.17
N ARG A 247 -3.75 32.35 6.20
CA ARG A 247 -4.98 31.54 6.12
C ARG A 247 -5.96 31.99 5.05
N ARG A 248 -5.62 33.02 4.27
CA ARG A 248 -6.55 33.70 3.34
C ARG A 248 -6.30 33.36 1.87
N VAL A 249 -5.22 32.65 1.58
CA VAL A 249 -4.86 32.24 0.22
C VAL A 249 -4.61 30.74 0.15
N PRO A 250 -4.91 30.08 -0.99
CA PRO A 250 -4.53 28.69 -1.20
C PRO A 250 -3.03 28.46 -1.04
N GLN A 251 -2.65 27.32 -0.47
CA GLN A 251 -1.26 26.89 -0.28
C GLN A 251 -1.09 25.43 -0.72
N ASP A 252 0.00 25.15 -1.44
CA ASP A 252 0.34 23.80 -1.91
C ASP A 252 1.70 23.38 -1.33
N GLY A 253 1.80 22.14 -0.86
CA GLY A 253 2.99 21.59 -0.25
C GLY A 253 3.16 20.09 -0.51
N ARG A 254 4.19 19.51 0.09
CA ARG A 254 4.42 18.06 0.08
C ARG A 254 4.84 17.59 1.45
N ILE A 255 4.41 16.37 1.81
CA ILE A 255 4.84 15.68 3.02
C ILE A 255 5.47 14.37 2.57
N LYS A 256 6.69 14.07 3.01
CA LYS A 256 7.27 12.74 2.85
C LYS A 256 6.98 11.94 4.10
N VAL A 257 6.36 10.78 3.94
CA VAL A 257 6.07 9.86 5.05
C VAL A 257 6.73 8.52 4.83
N SER A 258 7.16 7.87 5.90
CA SER A 258 7.70 6.51 5.86
C SER A 258 6.75 5.57 6.61
N VAL A 259 6.28 4.52 5.94
CA VAL A 259 5.43 3.47 6.52
C VAL A 259 6.00 2.12 6.15
N ARG A 260 6.30 1.27 7.15
CA ARG A 260 6.85 -0.09 6.94
C ARG A 260 8.13 -0.11 6.07
N GLY A 261 9.00 0.88 6.26
CA GLY A 261 10.24 1.02 5.48
C GLY A 261 10.04 1.54 4.06
N ARG A 262 8.81 1.87 3.67
CA ARG A 262 8.49 2.45 2.36
C ARG A 262 8.30 3.95 2.45
N GLU A 263 8.93 4.69 1.55
CA GLU A 263 8.75 6.15 1.44
C GLU A 263 7.58 6.48 0.50
N ILE A 264 6.67 7.32 0.99
CA ILE A 264 5.46 7.75 0.29
C ILE A 264 5.44 9.28 0.26
N ASP A 265 5.18 9.85 -0.91
CA ASP A 265 5.10 11.30 -1.13
C ASP A 265 3.62 11.69 -1.07
N LEU A 266 3.24 12.63 -0.22
CA LEU A 266 1.89 13.16 -0.13
C LEU A 266 1.90 14.57 -0.72
N ARG A 267 1.00 14.85 -1.67
CA ARG A 267 0.78 16.23 -2.13
C ARG A 267 -0.32 16.86 -1.31
N VAL A 268 -0.04 18.02 -0.73
CA VAL A 268 -0.96 18.73 0.17
C VAL A 268 -1.46 19.98 -0.53
N SER A 269 -2.78 20.21 -0.45
CA SER A 269 -3.42 21.47 -0.85
C SER A 269 -4.25 21.95 0.33
N VAL A 270 -4.05 23.18 0.76
CA VAL A 270 -4.85 23.85 1.80
C VAL A 270 -5.54 25.06 1.19
N ILE A 271 -6.85 25.20 1.38
CA ILE A 271 -7.65 26.30 0.83
C ILE A 271 -8.50 26.96 1.92
N PRO A 272 -8.71 28.29 1.87
CA PRO A 272 -9.65 28.96 2.77
C PRO A 272 -11.09 28.52 2.49
N SER A 273 -11.87 28.37 3.57
CA SER A 273 -13.26 27.93 3.58
C SER A 273 -14.09 28.83 4.51
N ILE A 274 -15.42 28.68 4.49
CA ILE A 274 -16.34 29.51 5.30
C ILE A 274 -16.20 29.26 6.82
N PHE A 275 -15.68 28.09 7.21
CA PHE A 275 -15.51 27.69 8.62
C PHE A 275 -14.03 27.57 9.02
N GLY A 276 -13.09 28.09 8.23
CA GLY A 276 -11.65 27.94 8.49
C GLY A 276 -10.87 27.62 7.21
N GLU A 277 -10.09 26.55 7.24
CA GLU A 277 -9.38 26.03 6.06
C GLU A 277 -9.74 24.57 5.82
N ASP A 278 -9.68 24.14 4.56
CA ASP A 278 -9.83 22.74 4.18
C ASP A 278 -8.50 22.25 3.60
N ALA A 279 -8.11 21.03 3.95
CA ALA A 279 -6.92 20.38 3.44
C ALA A 279 -7.25 19.09 2.69
N VAL A 280 -6.58 18.89 1.54
CA VAL A 280 -6.62 17.64 0.78
C VAL A 280 -5.20 17.12 0.62
N LEU A 281 -4.98 15.88 1.05
CA LEU A 281 -3.71 15.18 0.95
C LEU A 281 -3.86 14.04 -0.04
N ARG A 282 -3.20 14.15 -1.19
CA ARG A 282 -3.16 13.09 -2.21
C ARG A 282 -1.99 12.17 -1.97
N ILE A 283 -2.25 10.88 -1.87
CA ILE A 283 -1.26 9.85 -1.63
C ILE A 283 -0.58 9.47 -2.95
N LEU A 284 0.75 9.61 -3.03
CA LEU A 284 1.58 9.22 -4.19
C LEU A 284 2.59 8.14 -3.75
N ASP A 285 2.16 6.89 -3.84
CA ASP A 285 2.88 5.73 -3.34
C ASP A 285 3.86 5.13 -4.37
N LYS A 286 4.98 5.79 -4.62
CA LYS A 286 5.91 5.44 -5.71
C LYS A 286 6.47 4.01 -5.65
N GLN A 287 6.57 3.40 -4.47
CA GLN A 287 7.15 2.05 -4.29
C GLN A 287 6.16 0.91 -4.51
N ALA A 288 4.91 1.02 -4.03
CA ALA A 288 3.87 0.07 -4.47
C ALA A 288 3.76 0.07 -6.00
N LEU A 289 3.89 1.27 -6.59
CA LEU A 289 3.81 1.49 -8.03
C LEU A 289 4.99 0.92 -8.82
N SER A 290 6.21 0.82 -8.26
CA SER A 290 7.34 0.15 -8.91
C SER A 290 7.28 -1.38 -8.84
N ASP A 291 6.77 -1.93 -7.74
CA ASP A 291 6.55 -3.38 -7.60
C ASP A 291 5.33 -3.83 -8.43
N GLU A 292 4.30 -2.99 -8.52
CA GLU A 292 3.17 -3.16 -9.44
C GLU A 292 3.59 -2.96 -10.91
N ALA A 293 4.54 -2.06 -11.23
CA ALA A 293 5.07 -1.92 -12.60
C ALA A 293 5.79 -3.18 -13.09
N ARG A 294 6.48 -3.92 -12.22
CA ARG A 294 7.01 -5.27 -12.56
C ARG A 294 5.91 -6.33 -12.68
N GLY A 295 4.73 -6.08 -12.09
CA GLY A 295 3.55 -6.92 -12.15
C GLY A 295 2.45 -6.44 -13.11
N LEU A 296 2.67 -5.35 -13.86
CA LEU A 296 1.66 -4.70 -14.71
C LEU A 296 1.54 -5.48 -16.01
N ARG A 297 0.72 -6.53 -15.93
CA ARG A 297 0.41 -7.41 -17.04
C ARG A 297 -1.10 -7.50 -17.23
N LEU A 298 -1.53 -7.75 -18.46
CA LEU A 298 -2.94 -7.80 -18.81
C LEU A 298 -3.68 -8.90 -18.02
N ASP A 299 -2.99 -9.97 -17.62
CA ASP A 299 -3.54 -11.06 -16.80
C ASP A 299 -3.97 -10.65 -15.38
N ARG A 300 -3.46 -9.51 -14.87
CA ARG A 300 -3.81 -9.02 -13.53
C ARG A 300 -4.91 -7.94 -13.53
N LEU A 301 -5.38 -7.52 -14.70
CA LEU A 301 -6.33 -6.40 -14.83
C LEU A 301 -7.80 -6.83 -14.86
N GLY A 302 -8.10 -8.12 -14.68
CA GLY A 302 -9.47 -8.63 -14.60
C GLY A 302 -10.19 -8.75 -15.95
N PHE A 303 -9.46 -8.69 -17.06
CA PHE A 303 -10.02 -8.93 -18.39
C PHE A 303 -10.38 -10.42 -18.61
N THR A 304 -11.38 -10.67 -19.45
CA THR A 304 -11.67 -12.03 -19.92
C THR A 304 -10.55 -12.53 -20.83
N ALA A 305 -10.39 -13.85 -20.95
CA ALA A 305 -9.36 -14.43 -21.82
C ALA A 305 -9.48 -13.99 -23.29
N GLY A 306 -10.70 -13.75 -23.79
CA GLY A 306 -10.94 -13.21 -25.12
C GLY A 306 -10.45 -11.77 -25.27
N ALA A 307 -10.87 -10.88 -24.38
CA ALA A 307 -10.46 -9.48 -24.39
C ALA A 307 -8.94 -9.32 -24.23
N MET A 308 -8.32 -10.11 -23.35
CA MET A 308 -6.86 -10.11 -23.19
C MET A 308 -6.13 -10.50 -24.48
N ARG A 309 -6.64 -11.51 -25.21
CA ARG A 309 -6.05 -11.93 -26.47
C ARG A 309 -6.16 -10.83 -27.52
N GLU A 310 -7.32 -10.21 -27.67
CA GLU A 310 -7.53 -9.10 -28.61
C GLU A 310 -6.63 -7.90 -28.28
N LEU A 311 -6.53 -7.52 -27.00
CA LEU A 311 -5.62 -6.44 -26.57
C LEU A 311 -4.15 -6.75 -26.89
N ARG A 312 -3.72 -8.01 -26.70
CA ARG A 312 -2.35 -8.46 -27.04
C ARG A 312 -2.08 -8.46 -28.53
N GLU A 313 -3.07 -8.84 -29.33
CA GLU A 313 -2.99 -8.80 -30.79
C GLU A 313 -2.82 -7.34 -31.25
N LEU A 314 -3.69 -6.43 -30.80
CA LEU A 314 -3.62 -5.01 -31.12
C LEU A 314 -2.29 -4.36 -30.71
N ALA A 315 -1.74 -4.74 -29.54
CA ALA A 315 -0.49 -4.20 -29.04
C ALA A 315 0.75 -4.70 -29.80
N ARG A 316 0.62 -5.76 -30.61
CA ARG A 316 1.72 -6.36 -31.40
C ARG A 316 1.67 -6.03 -32.88
N GLU A 317 0.66 -5.27 -33.32
CA GLU A 317 0.59 -4.81 -34.70
C GLU A 317 1.85 -4.00 -35.07
N PRO A 318 2.35 -4.11 -36.31
CA PRO A 318 3.58 -3.43 -36.71
C PRO A 318 3.40 -1.91 -36.76
N TYR A 319 2.19 -1.42 -37.06
CA TYR A 319 1.83 -0.01 -37.08
C TYR A 319 0.33 0.16 -36.90
N GLY A 320 -0.12 1.41 -36.78
CA GLY A 320 -1.53 1.77 -36.62
C GLY A 320 -1.82 2.30 -35.22
N MET A 321 -3.09 2.38 -34.84
CA MET A 321 -3.53 3.03 -33.61
C MET A 321 -4.36 2.09 -32.74
N MET A 322 -3.88 1.85 -31.52
CA MET A 322 -4.61 1.20 -30.45
C MET A 322 -5.11 2.26 -29.47
N LEU A 323 -6.43 2.38 -29.33
CA LEU A 323 -7.04 3.42 -28.51
C LEU A 323 -7.82 2.82 -27.33
N VAL A 324 -7.59 3.35 -26.13
CA VAL A 324 -8.41 3.01 -24.95
C VAL A 324 -9.28 4.21 -24.59
N THR A 325 -10.58 3.99 -24.39
CA THR A 325 -11.55 5.03 -24.08
C THR A 325 -12.35 4.76 -22.81
N GLY A 326 -12.76 5.84 -22.15
CA GLY A 326 -13.49 5.81 -20.89
C GLY A 326 -13.31 7.10 -20.07
N PRO A 327 -14.13 7.32 -19.04
CA PRO A 327 -14.09 8.49 -18.18
C PRO A 327 -12.80 8.49 -17.35
N THR A 328 -12.59 9.56 -16.62
CA THR A 328 -11.52 9.63 -15.63
C THR A 328 -11.64 8.47 -14.63
N GLY A 329 -10.52 7.87 -14.24
CA GLY A 329 -10.49 6.74 -13.29
C GLY A 329 -10.97 5.40 -13.86
N SER A 330 -11.12 5.24 -15.17
CA SER A 330 -11.50 3.95 -15.79
C SER A 330 -10.33 2.98 -16.02
N GLY A 331 -9.11 3.31 -15.61
CA GLY A 331 -7.92 2.46 -15.76
C GLY A 331 -7.28 2.44 -17.16
N LYS A 332 -7.53 3.44 -18.00
CA LYS A 332 -7.01 3.50 -19.39
C LYS A 332 -5.49 3.42 -19.46
N THR A 333 -4.81 4.28 -18.71
CA THR A 333 -3.34 4.35 -18.66
C THR A 333 -2.76 3.04 -18.14
N THR A 334 -3.38 2.44 -17.12
CA THR A 334 -3.01 1.13 -16.57
C THR A 334 -3.04 0.02 -17.63
N THR A 335 -4.09 -0.02 -18.46
CA THR A 335 -4.20 -0.98 -19.56
C THR A 335 -3.13 -0.76 -20.63
N LEU A 336 -2.88 0.51 -21.01
CA LEU A 336 -1.83 0.84 -21.98
C LEU A 336 -0.44 0.48 -21.46
N TYR A 337 -0.16 0.77 -20.19
CA TYR A 337 1.11 0.42 -19.55
C TYR A 337 1.30 -1.10 -19.49
N ALA A 338 0.27 -1.87 -19.17
CA ALA A 338 0.34 -3.32 -19.17
C ALA A 338 0.61 -3.89 -20.57
N ALA A 339 -0.06 -3.36 -21.59
CA ALA A 339 0.17 -3.74 -22.98
C ALA A 339 1.61 -3.44 -23.42
N ILE A 340 2.10 -2.22 -23.14
CA ILE A 340 3.47 -1.79 -23.44
C ILE A 340 4.49 -2.66 -22.71
N THR A 341 4.26 -2.96 -21.44
CA THR A 341 5.15 -3.81 -20.63
C THR A 341 5.26 -5.22 -21.19
N GLU A 342 4.15 -5.79 -21.68
CA GLU A 342 4.16 -7.14 -22.27
C GLU A 342 4.84 -7.24 -23.64
N ILE A 343 4.86 -6.14 -24.41
CA ILE A 343 5.52 -6.11 -25.73
C ILE A 343 6.94 -5.55 -25.69
N ASN A 344 7.36 -4.98 -24.57
CA ASN A 344 8.71 -4.45 -24.41
C ASN A 344 9.72 -5.59 -24.19
N ASP A 345 10.24 -6.10 -25.29
CA ASP A 345 11.31 -7.10 -25.31
C ASP A 345 12.72 -6.48 -25.43
N GLY A 346 12.81 -5.14 -25.49
CA GLY A 346 14.04 -4.38 -25.63
C GLY A 346 14.57 -4.24 -27.06
N HIS A 347 13.86 -4.77 -28.07
CA HIS A 347 14.22 -4.60 -29.48
C HIS A 347 13.62 -3.33 -30.09
N ASP A 348 12.42 -2.96 -29.67
CA ASP A 348 11.72 -1.76 -30.14
C ASP A 348 12.05 -0.54 -29.28
N LYS A 349 12.21 0.61 -29.92
CA LYS A 349 12.26 1.90 -29.25
C LYS A 349 10.86 2.40 -28.92
N ILE A 350 10.51 2.33 -27.64
CA ILE A 350 9.21 2.81 -27.13
C ILE A 350 9.39 4.19 -26.48
N VAL A 351 8.59 5.17 -26.92
CA VAL A 351 8.63 6.55 -26.41
C VAL A 351 7.23 7.05 -26.05
N THR A 352 7.06 7.67 -24.87
CA THR A 352 5.77 8.18 -24.40
C THR A 352 5.81 9.70 -24.15
N ILE A 353 4.66 10.36 -24.30
CA ILE A 353 4.42 11.76 -23.86
C ILE A 353 3.17 11.79 -22.98
N GLU A 354 3.29 12.25 -21.73
CA GLU A 354 2.28 12.04 -20.68
C GLU A 354 2.10 13.27 -19.76
N ASP A 355 0.94 13.44 -19.15
CA ASP A 355 0.62 14.59 -18.29
C ASP A 355 -0.14 14.19 -17.00
N PRO A 356 0.57 13.86 -15.90
CA PRO A 356 2.00 13.57 -15.80
C PRO A 356 2.33 12.10 -16.15
N VAL A 357 3.60 11.72 -16.08
CA VAL A 357 4.01 10.30 -16.06
C VAL A 357 3.54 9.68 -14.74
N GLU A 358 2.69 8.66 -14.81
CA GLU A 358 2.09 8.01 -13.63
C GLU A 358 3.12 7.09 -12.95
N TYR A 359 3.74 6.18 -13.73
CA TYR A 359 4.71 5.19 -13.25
C TYR A 359 5.88 5.08 -14.21
N GLN A 360 7.04 4.69 -13.69
CA GLN A 360 8.22 4.45 -14.51
C GLN A 360 8.16 3.05 -15.13
N LEU A 361 8.14 2.98 -16.46
CA LEU A 361 8.22 1.75 -17.22
C LEU A 361 9.69 1.45 -17.58
N PRO A 362 10.27 0.34 -17.09
CA PRO A 362 11.63 -0.04 -17.43
C PRO A 362 11.81 -0.18 -18.95
N GLY A 363 12.90 0.37 -19.50
CA GLY A 363 13.20 0.30 -20.93
C GLY A 363 12.36 1.22 -21.83
N VAL A 364 11.46 2.03 -21.28
CA VAL A 364 10.62 2.97 -22.04
C VAL A 364 11.08 4.41 -21.80
N MET A 365 11.24 5.20 -22.86
CA MET A 365 11.54 6.63 -22.74
C MET A 365 10.26 7.42 -22.48
N GLN A 366 10.06 7.88 -21.24
CA GLN A 366 8.85 8.62 -20.87
C GLN A 366 9.11 10.11 -20.74
N ILE A 367 8.35 10.93 -21.47
CA ILE A 367 8.48 12.38 -21.51
C ILE A 367 7.27 13.01 -20.80
N PRO A 368 7.44 13.74 -19.68
CA PRO A 368 6.35 14.49 -19.09
C PRO A 368 6.08 15.79 -19.86
N VAL A 369 4.81 16.13 -20.05
CA VAL A 369 4.35 17.43 -20.53
C VAL A 369 4.84 18.52 -19.57
N ASN A 370 5.26 19.66 -20.13
CA ASN A 370 5.70 20.82 -19.37
C ASN A 370 5.21 22.10 -20.04
N GLU A 371 3.96 22.46 -19.77
CA GLU A 371 3.32 23.66 -20.33
C GLU A 371 4.10 24.93 -19.99
N LYS A 372 4.66 25.04 -18.76
CA LYS A 372 5.46 26.20 -18.32
C LYS A 372 6.69 26.44 -19.20
N LYS A 373 7.27 25.38 -19.76
CA LYS A 373 8.40 25.44 -20.70
C LYS A 373 7.97 25.31 -22.16
N GLY A 374 6.66 25.30 -22.43
CA GLY A 374 6.07 25.17 -23.76
C GLY A 374 6.23 23.79 -24.39
N LEU A 375 6.45 22.73 -23.60
CA LEU A 375 6.45 21.35 -24.07
C LEU A 375 5.03 20.76 -23.93
N THR A 376 4.21 20.91 -24.97
CA THR A 376 2.84 20.37 -25.06
C THR A 376 2.84 18.96 -25.67
N PHE A 377 1.70 18.26 -25.64
CA PHE A 377 1.52 16.98 -26.34
C PHE A 377 1.92 17.05 -27.81
N ALA A 378 1.36 17.97 -28.59
CA ALA A 378 1.69 18.14 -30.01
C ALA A 378 3.19 18.40 -30.25
N ARG A 379 3.82 19.28 -29.46
CA ARG A 379 5.25 19.59 -29.61
C ARG A 379 6.13 18.41 -29.20
N GLY A 380 5.77 17.72 -28.12
CA GLY A 380 6.43 16.50 -27.65
C GLY A 380 6.36 15.41 -28.72
N LEU A 381 5.15 15.09 -29.19
CA LEU A 381 4.92 14.08 -30.21
C LEU A 381 5.68 14.35 -31.52
N ARG A 382 5.72 15.59 -32.00
CA ARG A 382 6.57 15.95 -33.16
C ARG A 382 8.05 15.69 -32.92
N SER A 383 8.50 15.89 -31.68
CA SER A 383 9.90 15.67 -31.31
C SER A 383 10.19 14.18 -31.22
N ILE A 384 9.27 13.40 -30.64
CA ILE A 384 9.33 11.93 -30.59
C ILE A 384 9.48 11.33 -32.00
N LEU A 385 8.72 11.81 -32.99
CA LEU A 385 8.82 11.32 -34.37
C LEU A 385 10.19 11.56 -35.04
N ARG A 386 11.03 12.45 -34.49
CA ARG A 386 12.42 12.65 -34.95
C ARG A 386 13.44 11.83 -34.17
N HIS A 387 12.98 11.03 -33.21
CA HIS A 387 13.81 10.15 -32.41
C HIS A 387 13.80 8.71 -32.91
N ASP A 388 13.33 8.43 -34.12
CA ASP A 388 13.29 7.08 -34.68
C ASP A 388 12.57 6.06 -33.76
N PRO A 389 11.34 6.35 -33.29
CA PRO A 389 10.59 5.44 -32.44
C PRO A 389 9.91 4.34 -33.28
N ASP A 390 9.81 3.13 -32.73
CA ASP A 390 8.96 2.07 -33.31
C ASP A 390 7.53 2.18 -32.77
N LYS A 391 7.43 2.48 -31.47
CA LYS A 391 6.16 2.51 -30.72
C LYS A 391 6.05 3.80 -29.93
N ILE A 392 4.88 4.45 -30.04
CA ILE A 392 4.62 5.75 -29.43
C ILE A 392 3.40 5.65 -28.52
N MET A 393 3.48 6.20 -27.31
CA MET A 393 2.30 6.40 -26.46
C MET A 393 2.04 7.88 -26.25
N VAL A 394 0.81 8.31 -26.54
CA VAL A 394 0.31 9.65 -26.24
C VAL A 394 -0.67 9.51 -25.09
N GLY A 395 -0.38 10.16 -23.96
CA GLY A 395 -1.18 10.10 -22.73
C GLY A 395 -2.67 10.24 -23.01
N GLU A 396 -3.01 11.27 -23.79
CA GLU A 396 -4.35 11.46 -24.33
C GLU A 396 -4.35 12.43 -25.52
N ILE A 397 -5.38 12.32 -26.35
CA ILE A 397 -5.65 13.26 -27.43
C ILE A 397 -6.81 14.17 -26.99
N ARG A 398 -6.49 15.44 -26.72
CA ARG A 398 -7.46 16.48 -26.33
C ARG A 398 -7.76 17.48 -27.45
N ASP A 399 -6.83 17.65 -28.38
CA ASP A 399 -6.85 18.75 -29.34
C ASP A 399 -6.61 18.28 -30.79
N PRO A 400 -7.05 19.06 -31.80
CA PRO A 400 -6.88 18.77 -33.22
C PRO A 400 -5.44 18.53 -33.65
N GLU A 401 -4.49 19.28 -33.12
CA GLU A 401 -3.10 19.24 -33.56
C GLU A 401 -2.44 17.92 -33.15
N THR A 402 -2.62 17.53 -31.89
CA THR A 402 -2.17 16.23 -31.37
C THR A 402 -2.84 15.08 -32.12
N ALA A 403 -4.15 15.18 -32.40
CA ALA A 403 -4.89 14.17 -33.15
C ALA A 403 -4.33 13.98 -34.56
N GLN A 404 -4.05 15.08 -35.28
CA GLN A 404 -3.50 15.04 -36.64
C GLN A 404 -2.14 14.34 -36.66
N ILE A 405 -1.24 14.71 -35.74
CA ILE A 405 0.09 14.12 -35.69
C ILE A 405 0.02 12.63 -35.33
N ALA A 406 -0.82 12.24 -34.37
CA ALA A 406 -0.97 10.84 -33.95
C ALA A 406 -1.52 9.96 -35.08
N VAL A 407 -2.53 10.43 -35.81
CA VAL A 407 -3.09 9.72 -36.97
C VAL A 407 -2.05 9.60 -38.09
N GLN A 408 -1.30 10.66 -38.39
CA GLN A 408 -0.24 10.60 -39.38
C GLN A 408 0.91 9.67 -38.96
N ALA A 409 1.27 9.64 -37.68
CA ALA A 409 2.28 8.70 -37.18
C ALA A 409 1.84 7.23 -37.40
N ALA A 410 0.59 6.93 -37.05
CA ALA A 410 -0.01 5.60 -37.27
C ALA A 410 -0.01 5.19 -38.76
N LEU A 411 -0.33 6.12 -39.66
CA LEU A 411 -0.33 5.88 -41.11
C LEU A 411 1.08 5.77 -41.71
N THR A 412 2.10 6.31 -41.04
CA THR A 412 3.49 6.32 -41.52
C THR A 412 4.35 5.24 -40.89
N GLY A 413 3.73 4.20 -40.33
CA GLY A 413 4.44 2.99 -39.91
C GLY A 413 4.79 2.91 -38.42
N HIS A 414 4.22 3.77 -37.57
CA HIS A 414 4.40 3.70 -36.13
C HIS A 414 3.20 3.01 -35.46
N LEU A 415 3.43 2.24 -34.41
CA LEU A 415 2.33 1.79 -33.54
C LEU A 415 2.06 2.85 -32.46
N VAL A 416 0.86 3.42 -32.48
CA VAL A 416 0.44 4.51 -31.60
C VAL A 416 -0.56 4.01 -30.57
N PHE A 417 -0.18 4.08 -29.30
CA PHE A 417 -1.05 3.89 -28.15
C PHE A 417 -1.61 5.24 -27.70
N THR A 418 -2.91 5.36 -27.49
CA THR A 418 -3.48 6.61 -27.01
C THR A 418 -4.76 6.43 -26.21
N THR A 419 -5.17 7.48 -25.51
CA THR A 419 -6.48 7.55 -24.87
C THR A 419 -7.30 8.73 -25.38
N VAL A 420 -8.62 8.55 -25.35
CA VAL A 420 -9.60 9.62 -25.57
C VAL A 420 -10.73 9.48 -24.56
N HIS A 421 -11.23 10.60 -24.04
CA HIS A 421 -12.37 10.64 -23.15
C HIS A 421 -13.70 10.50 -23.90
N ALA A 422 -14.11 9.29 -24.25
CA ALA A 422 -15.41 9.00 -24.84
C ALA A 422 -16.17 7.94 -24.03
N ASN A 423 -17.50 7.94 -24.17
CA ASN A 423 -18.36 7.04 -23.41
C ASN A 423 -18.57 5.71 -24.12
N SER A 424 -18.40 5.67 -25.45
CA SER A 424 -18.52 4.49 -26.29
C SER A 424 -17.49 4.51 -27.42
N VAL A 425 -17.34 3.36 -28.10
CA VAL A 425 -16.50 3.22 -29.30
C VAL A 425 -16.95 4.17 -30.42
N ILE A 426 -18.27 4.34 -30.60
CA ILE A 426 -18.82 5.21 -31.65
C ILE A 426 -18.51 6.69 -31.36
N ASP A 427 -18.56 7.09 -30.10
CA ASP A 427 -18.25 8.47 -29.70
C ASP A 427 -16.78 8.84 -29.96
N VAL A 428 -15.86 7.86 -29.98
CA VAL A 428 -14.46 8.09 -30.37
C VAL A 428 -14.39 8.60 -31.81
N ILE A 429 -15.09 7.95 -32.74
CA ILE A 429 -15.11 8.38 -34.15
C ILE A 429 -15.64 9.81 -34.25
N GLY A 430 -16.75 10.11 -33.58
CA GLY A 430 -17.31 11.46 -33.52
C GLY A 430 -16.34 12.51 -32.95
N ARG A 431 -15.58 12.15 -31.91
CA ARG A 431 -14.56 13.04 -31.34
C ARG A 431 -13.45 13.38 -32.32
N PHE A 432 -12.91 12.40 -33.04
CA PHE A 432 -11.86 12.65 -34.02
C PHE A 432 -12.38 13.48 -35.20
N ILE A 433 -13.61 13.26 -35.65
CA ILE A 433 -14.24 14.09 -36.68
C ILE A 433 -14.42 15.53 -36.20
N HIS A 434 -14.87 15.74 -34.96
CA HIS A 434 -14.95 17.08 -34.37
C HIS A 434 -13.57 17.75 -34.22
N MET A 435 -12.51 16.97 -34.05
CA MET A 435 -11.11 17.44 -34.07
C MET A 435 -10.59 17.68 -35.49
N GLY A 436 -11.42 17.59 -36.52
CA GLY A 436 -11.06 17.87 -37.91
C GLY A 436 -10.24 16.75 -38.56
N ILE A 437 -10.29 15.53 -38.03
CA ILE A 437 -9.68 14.36 -38.65
C ILE A 437 -10.63 13.81 -39.71
N ASP A 438 -10.11 13.64 -40.91
CA ASP A 438 -10.83 13.00 -42.00
C ASP A 438 -11.21 11.54 -41.62
N PRO A 439 -12.49 11.14 -41.78
CA PRO A 439 -12.94 9.80 -41.38
C PRO A 439 -12.19 8.66 -42.06
N TYR A 440 -11.79 8.84 -43.32
CA TYR A 440 -11.05 7.80 -44.04
C TYR A 440 -9.66 7.62 -43.44
N ASN A 441 -8.96 8.72 -43.16
CA ASN A 441 -7.65 8.66 -42.48
C ASN A 441 -7.74 8.04 -41.09
N LEU A 442 -8.80 8.34 -40.32
CA LEU A 442 -9.00 7.72 -39.01
C LEU A 442 -9.18 6.21 -39.12
N VAL A 443 -10.08 5.74 -40.00
CA VAL A 443 -10.35 4.31 -40.18
C VAL A 443 -9.12 3.57 -40.70
N ALA A 444 -8.37 4.19 -41.62
CA ALA A 444 -7.13 3.62 -42.13
C ALA A 444 -6.02 3.52 -41.07
N ALA A 445 -6.02 4.42 -40.07
CA ALA A 445 -5.02 4.43 -39.00
C ALA A 445 -5.38 3.52 -37.82
N LEU A 446 -6.66 3.15 -37.64
CA LEU A 446 -7.16 2.53 -36.42
C LEU A 446 -7.09 1.01 -36.47
N ASN A 447 -6.37 0.40 -35.52
CA ASN A 447 -6.34 -1.06 -35.34
C ASN A 447 -7.50 -1.52 -34.46
N GLY A 448 -7.80 -0.77 -33.39
CA GLY A 448 -8.88 -1.11 -32.48
C GLY A 448 -9.15 -0.08 -31.40
N ILE A 449 -10.36 -0.12 -30.83
CA ILE A 449 -10.80 0.72 -29.72
C ILE A 449 -11.29 -0.17 -28.57
N ALA A 450 -10.67 -0.04 -27.40
CA ALA A 450 -11.11 -0.66 -26.17
C ALA A 450 -11.89 0.35 -25.30
N ALA A 451 -13.19 0.12 -25.09
CA ALA A 451 -13.99 0.91 -24.15
C ALA A 451 -13.96 0.28 -22.76
N GLN A 452 -13.49 1.04 -21.76
CA GLN A 452 -13.18 0.51 -20.43
C GLN A 452 -13.95 1.21 -19.31
N ARG A 453 -14.28 0.41 -18.28
CA ARG A 453 -14.79 0.82 -16.97
C ARG A 453 -14.16 -0.08 -15.90
N LEU A 454 -14.01 0.46 -14.69
CA LEU A 454 -13.67 -0.33 -13.51
C LEU A 454 -14.93 -0.59 -12.69
N LEU A 455 -15.03 -1.81 -12.17
CA LEU A 455 -16.09 -2.23 -11.27
C LEU A 455 -15.46 -2.59 -9.93
N ARG A 456 -16.15 -2.26 -8.84
CA ARG A 456 -15.73 -2.66 -7.50
C ARG A 456 -15.99 -4.15 -7.32
N ILE A 457 -14.99 -4.87 -6.82
CA ILE A 457 -15.13 -6.27 -6.42
C ILE A 457 -15.81 -6.27 -5.05
N LEU A 458 -16.92 -7.02 -4.92
CA LEU A 458 -17.74 -7.10 -3.71
C LEU A 458 -17.16 -8.07 -2.67
#